data_AF-A0A2T1GGM0-F1
#
_entry.id   AF-A0A2T1GGM0-F1
#
_cell.length_a   1.000
_cell.length_b   1.000
_cell.length_c   1.000
_cell.angle_alpha   90.00
_cell.angle_beta   90.00
_cell.angle_gamma   90.00
#
_symmetry.space_group_name_H-M   'P 1'
#
loop_
_entity.id
_entity.type
_entity.pdbx_description
1 polymer ?
#
loop_
_entity_poly.entity_id
_entity_poly.type
_entity_poly.pdbx_seq_one_letter_code
_entity_poly.pdbx_strand_id
1 'polypeptide(L)'
;MTTTTLIYVALLLTTLVGVVGAVVPVLPGPILILGASIGAGFLYNWDNATVTIVVSSVVLVMCFAIEQLSGIWGAQKAGASHWGQIGSFVGLVLGFVGLLPALPVGGPLVGLFFGPFIGAVVGELLYPRQLPLAERVKISVKAGVGIVLGSVLGLILQGLLSLFAAIVFVITTWHLGMGIN
;
A
#
# COMPACT_ATOMS: atom_id res chain seq x y z
N MET A 1 -8.05 -18.26 -30.03
CA MET A 1 -7.75 -16.90 -29.52
C MET A 1 -6.65 -16.31 -30.38
N THR A 2 -6.79 -15.09 -30.86
CA THR A 2 -5.70 -14.38 -31.53
C THR A 2 -4.65 -13.99 -30.47
N THR A 3 -3.37 -13.88 -30.86
CA THR A 3 -2.26 -13.51 -29.96
C THR A 3 -2.55 -12.24 -29.16
N THR A 4 -3.24 -11.29 -29.79
CA THR A 4 -3.72 -10.04 -29.19
C THR A 4 -4.68 -10.28 -28.02
N THR A 5 -5.69 -11.15 -28.15
CA THR A 5 -6.61 -11.47 -27.05
C THR A 5 -5.88 -12.07 -25.84
N LEU A 6 -4.88 -12.92 -26.06
CA LEU A 6 -4.08 -13.52 -24.99
C LEU A 6 -3.30 -12.45 -24.20
N ILE A 7 -2.69 -11.49 -24.89
CA ILE A 7 -1.94 -10.41 -24.25
C ILE A 7 -2.88 -9.49 -23.45
N TYR A 8 -4.05 -9.17 -24.00
CA TYR A 8 -5.07 -8.40 -23.27
C TYR A 8 -5.50 -9.08 -21.96
N VAL A 9 -5.74 -10.40 -21.99
CA VAL A 9 -6.07 -11.16 -20.77
C VAL A 9 -4.92 -11.08 -19.75
N ALA A 10 -3.67 -11.19 -20.19
CA ALA A 10 -2.52 -11.04 -19.30
C ALA A 10 -2.43 -9.64 -18.66
N LEU A 11 -2.69 -8.58 -19.43
CA LEU A 11 -2.74 -7.21 -18.90
C LEU A 11 -3.88 -7.04 -17.89
N LEU A 12 -5.07 -7.57 -18.18
CA LEU A 12 -6.21 -7.55 -17.27
C LEU A 12 -5.90 -8.27 -15.96
N LEU A 13 -5.30 -9.46 -16.02
CA LEU A 13 -4.85 -10.19 -14.83
C LEU A 13 -3.80 -9.40 -14.05
N THR A 14 -2.86 -8.74 -14.74
CA THR A 14 -1.83 -7.90 -14.10
C THR A 14 -2.46 -6.73 -13.36
N THR A 15 -3.44 -6.07 -13.96
CA THR A 15 -4.21 -4.99 -13.32
C THR A 15 -4.96 -5.49 -12.08
N LEU A 16 -5.60 -6.67 -12.14
CA LEU A 16 -6.29 -7.26 -10.98
C LEU A 16 -5.31 -7.61 -9.85
N VAL A 17 -4.15 -8.18 -10.18
CA VAL A 17 -3.06 -8.41 -9.21
C VAL A 17 -2.57 -7.08 -8.64
N GLY A 18 -2.54 -6.02 -9.44
CA GLY A 18 -2.24 -4.67 -8.98
C GLY A 18 -3.22 -4.14 -7.93
N VAL A 19 -4.53 -4.36 -8.12
CA VAL A 19 -5.55 -3.98 -7.10
C VAL A 19 -5.33 -4.76 -5.80
N VAL A 20 -5.11 -6.08 -5.90
CA VAL A 20 -4.82 -6.92 -4.73
C VAL A 20 -3.53 -6.45 -4.04
N GLY A 21 -2.50 -6.14 -4.82
CA GLY A 21 -1.22 -5.66 -4.32
C GLY A 21 -1.29 -4.29 -3.65
N ALA A 22 -2.26 -3.45 -4.00
CA ALA A 22 -2.45 -2.17 -3.31
C ALA A 22 -3.01 -2.33 -1.88
N VAL A 23 -3.70 -3.44 -1.61
CA VAL A 23 -4.21 -3.78 -0.27
C VAL A 23 -3.22 -4.68 0.47
N VAL A 24 -2.45 -5.48 -0.26
CA VAL A 24 -1.44 -6.40 0.27
C VAL A 24 -0.05 -5.74 0.13
N PRO A 25 0.49 -5.15 1.20
CA PRO A 25 1.69 -4.28 1.17
C PRO A 25 3.00 -4.95 0.70
N VAL A 26 2.96 -6.23 0.37
CA VAL A 26 4.10 -6.98 -0.20
C VAL A 26 4.28 -6.66 -1.69
N LEU A 27 3.21 -6.28 -2.39
CA LEU A 27 3.23 -6.08 -3.83
C LEU A 27 3.10 -4.59 -4.20
N PRO A 28 3.86 -4.11 -5.19
CA PRO A 28 3.76 -2.73 -5.66
C PRO A 28 2.52 -2.54 -6.55
N GLY A 29 1.33 -2.57 -5.94
CA GLY A 29 0.05 -2.62 -6.64
C GLY A 29 -0.17 -1.52 -7.70
N PRO A 30 -0.06 -0.23 -7.34
CA PRO A 30 -0.25 0.87 -8.30
C PRO A 30 0.75 0.86 -9.46
N ILE A 31 1.99 0.37 -9.23
CA ILE A 31 3.01 0.24 -10.28
C ILE A 31 2.60 -0.83 -11.29
N LEU A 32 2.05 -1.96 -10.83
CA LEU A 32 1.56 -3.02 -11.73
C LEU A 32 0.43 -2.52 -12.64
N ILE A 33 -0.49 -1.71 -12.11
CA ILE A 33 -1.59 -1.12 -12.90
C ILE A 33 -1.04 -0.15 -13.96
N LEU A 34 -0.08 0.70 -13.59
CA LEU A 34 0.57 1.59 -14.56
C LEU A 34 1.33 0.79 -15.64
N GLY A 35 2.05 -0.26 -15.24
CA GLY A 35 2.76 -1.14 -16.18
C GLY A 35 1.81 -1.81 -17.17
N ALA A 36 0.65 -2.29 -16.71
CA ALA A 36 -0.38 -2.84 -17.58
C ALA A 36 -0.98 -1.79 -18.53
N SER A 37 -1.18 -0.56 -18.04
CA SER A 37 -1.67 0.59 -18.80
C SER A 37 -0.70 0.99 -19.93
N ILE A 38 0.60 1.03 -19.64
CA ILE A 38 1.66 1.28 -20.62
C ILE A 38 1.73 0.13 -21.63
N GLY A 39 1.64 -1.13 -21.17
CA GLY A 39 1.62 -2.31 -22.03
C GLY A 39 0.48 -2.27 -23.05
N ALA A 40 -0.71 -1.80 -22.65
CA ALA A 40 -1.84 -1.63 -23.56
C ALA A 40 -1.54 -0.61 -24.68
N GLY A 41 -0.81 0.48 -24.38
CA GLY A 41 -0.41 1.49 -25.36
C GLY A 41 0.52 0.96 -26.45
N PHE A 42 1.47 0.08 -26.09
CA PHE A 42 2.39 -0.54 -27.05
C PHE A 42 1.71 -1.52 -28.02
N LEU A 43 0.56 -2.09 -27.66
CA LEU A 43 -0.10 -3.13 -28.46
C LEU A 43 -1.14 -2.60 -29.45
N TYR A 44 -1.83 -1.51 -29.12
CA TYR A 44 -3.07 -1.14 -29.83
C TYR A 44 -3.22 0.36 -30.16
N ASN A 45 -2.15 1.15 -30.01
CA ASN A 45 -2.04 2.61 -30.16
C ASN A 45 -2.18 3.42 -28.87
N TRP A 46 -1.34 4.44 -28.78
CA TRP A 46 -1.23 5.35 -27.63
C TRP A 46 -2.47 6.22 -27.43
N ASP A 47 -3.22 6.53 -28.48
CA ASP A 47 -4.41 7.38 -28.41
C ASP A 47 -5.47 6.79 -27.46
N ASN A 48 -5.70 5.48 -27.54
CA ASN A 48 -6.67 4.79 -26.68
C ASN A 48 -6.13 4.49 -25.27
N ALA A 49 -4.81 4.44 -25.10
CA ALA A 49 -4.17 4.12 -23.82
C ALA A 49 -3.81 5.37 -22.98
N THR A 50 -3.83 6.56 -23.57
CA THR A 50 -3.40 7.80 -22.91
C THR A 50 -4.20 8.07 -21.62
N VAL A 51 -5.53 7.87 -21.65
CA VAL A 51 -6.38 8.09 -20.47
C VAL A 51 -6.01 7.15 -19.33
N THR A 52 -5.84 5.85 -19.60
CA THR A 52 -5.51 4.89 -18.55
C THR A 52 -4.10 5.10 -17.98
N ILE A 53 -3.13 5.49 -18.81
CA ILE A 53 -1.77 5.81 -18.37
C ILE A 53 -1.76 7.06 -17.47
N VAL A 54 -2.46 8.12 -17.86
CA VAL A 54 -2.53 9.35 -17.05
C VAL A 54 -3.21 9.06 -15.71
N VAL A 55 -4.36 8.38 -15.72
CA VAL A 55 -5.09 8.06 -14.48
C VAL A 55 -4.28 7.15 -13.56
N SER A 56 -3.67 6.09 -14.09
CA SER A 56 -2.84 5.19 -13.29
C SER A 56 -1.57 5.87 -12.76
N SER A 57 -0.98 6.80 -13.52
CA SER A 57 0.15 7.62 -13.05
C SER A 57 -0.23 8.55 -11.90
N VAL A 58 -1.37 9.23 -12.00
CA VAL A 58 -1.87 10.11 -10.94
C VAL A 58 -2.22 9.28 -9.69
N VAL A 59 -2.86 8.13 -9.87
CA VAL A 59 -3.17 7.18 -8.79
C VAL A 59 -1.90 6.67 -8.11
N LEU A 60 -0.86 6.32 -8.88
CA LEU A 60 0.44 5.92 -8.33
C LEU A 60 1.00 6.99 -7.40
N VAL A 61 1.05 8.26 -7.85
CA VAL A 61 1.55 9.38 -7.05
C VAL A 61 0.69 9.59 -5.79
N MET A 62 -0.64 9.54 -5.93
CA MET A 62 -1.54 9.66 -4.78
C MET A 62 -1.35 8.52 -3.77
N CYS A 63 -1.17 7.28 -4.23
CA CYS A 63 -0.91 6.15 -3.35
C CYS A 63 0.39 6.32 -2.56
N PHE A 64 1.47 6.76 -3.21
CA PHE A 64 2.72 7.10 -2.51
C PHE A 64 2.53 8.21 -1.47
N ALA A 65 1.78 9.26 -1.80
CA ALA A 65 1.47 10.33 -0.86
C ALA A 65 0.66 9.81 0.34
N ILE A 66 -0.36 8.98 0.10
CA ILE A 66 -1.20 8.38 1.14
C ILE A 66 -0.37 7.47 2.05
N GLU A 67 0.56 6.69 1.51
CA GLU A 67 1.43 5.82 2.32
C GLU A 67 2.20 6.61 3.36
N GLN A 68 2.86 7.68 2.92
CA GLN A 68 3.64 8.56 3.78
C GLN A 68 2.75 9.31 4.78
N LEU A 69 1.61 9.84 4.33
CA LEU A 69 0.73 10.64 5.17
C LEU A 69 -0.02 9.79 6.20
N SER A 70 -0.50 8.60 5.82
CA SER A 70 -1.31 7.74 6.69
C SER A 70 -0.53 7.21 7.89
N GLY A 71 0.75 6.86 7.70
CA GLY A 71 1.64 6.45 8.79
C GLY A 71 1.89 7.58 9.80
N ILE A 72 2.21 8.77 9.30
CA ILE A 72 2.44 9.95 10.15
C ILE A 72 1.16 10.37 10.87
N TRP A 73 0.04 10.42 10.15
CA TRP A 73 -1.23 10.89 10.69
C TRP A 73 -1.80 9.92 11.73
N GLY A 74 -1.65 8.61 11.52
CA GLY A 74 -1.98 7.59 12.51
C GLY A 74 -1.20 7.74 13.81
N ALA A 75 0.11 7.97 13.69
CA ALA A 75 0.99 8.22 14.84
C ALA A 75 0.58 9.50 15.61
N GLN A 76 0.41 10.61 14.90
CA GLN A 76 0.07 11.90 15.50
C GLN A 76 -1.32 11.88 16.16
N LYS A 77 -2.31 11.26 15.52
CA LYS A 77 -3.68 11.19 16.04
C LYS A 77 -3.79 10.36 17.32
N ALA A 78 -2.89 9.39 17.51
CA ALA A 78 -2.81 8.65 18.77
C ALA A 78 -1.96 9.33 19.85
N GLY A 79 -1.33 10.48 19.54
CA GLY A 79 -0.48 11.22 20.48
C GLY A 79 0.92 10.63 20.61
N ALA A 80 1.40 9.91 19.59
CA ALA A 80 2.75 9.37 19.58
C ALA A 80 3.79 10.51 19.56
N SER A 81 4.80 10.39 20.41
CA SER A 81 5.97 11.28 20.39
C SER A 81 6.84 11.01 19.17
N HIS A 82 7.84 11.87 18.93
CA HIS A 82 8.88 11.60 17.92
C HIS A 82 9.60 10.27 18.17
N TRP A 83 9.76 9.85 19.43
CA TRP A 83 10.37 8.56 19.77
C TRP A 83 9.48 7.38 19.39
N GLY A 84 8.15 7.51 19.54
CA GLY A 84 7.21 6.50 19.08
C GLY A 84 7.19 6.36 17.55
N GLN A 85 7.36 7.47 16.81
CA GLN A 85 7.46 7.45 15.34
C GLN A 85 8.77 6.81 14.86
N ILE A 86 9.90 7.18 15.47
CA ILE A 86 11.20 6.55 15.13
C ILE A 86 11.17 5.07 15.52
N GLY A 87 10.61 4.76 16.69
CA GLY A 87 10.43 3.39 17.15
C GLY A 87 9.57 2.57 16.19
N SER A 88 8.48 3.13 15.66
CA SER A 88 7.64 2.42 14.68
C SER A 88 8.36 2.18 13.36
N PHE A 89 9.16 3.14 12.89
CA PHE A 89 9.96 2.98 11.68
C PHE A 89 11.05 1.90 11.86
N VAL A 90 11.79 1.93 12.97
CA VAL A 90 12.77 0.89 13.31
C VAL A 90 12.08 -0.46 13.48
N GLY A 91 10.92 -0.49 14.12
CA GLY A 91 10.08 -1.67 14.26
C GLY A 91 9.60 -2.21 12.92
N LEU A 92 9.28 -1.35 11.95
CA LEU A 92 8.94 -1.73 10.59
C LEU A 92 10.14 -2.40 9.91
N VAL A 93 11.32 -1.78 9.98
CA VAL A 93 12.54 -2.32 9.37
C VAL A 93 12.94 -3.65 10.01
N LEU A 94 12.92 -3.74 11.34
CA LEU A 94 13.22 -4.99 12.06
C LEU A 94 12.14 -6.05 11.86
N GLY A 95 10.86 -5.67 11.74
CA GLY A 95 9.79 -6.59 11.37
C GLY A 95 9.97 -7.11 9.94
N PHE A 96 10.36 -6.24 9.02
CA PHE A 96 10.60 -6.58 7.62
C PHE A 96 11.88 -7.41 7.44
N VAL A 97 12.95 -7.16 8.17
CA VAL A 97 14.22 -7.90 8.02
C VAL A 97 14.27 -9.14 8.94
N GLY A 98 13.71 -9.04 10.14
CA GLY A 98 13.84 -10.04 11.20
C GLY A 98 12.69 -11.04 11.33
N LEU A 99 11.45 -10.68 10.98
CA LEU A 99 10.29 -11.61 11.08
C LEU A 99 9.94 -12.31 9.75
N LEU A 100 10.35 -11.75 8.61
CA LEU A 100 10.22 -12.39 7.29
C LEU A 100 10.93 -13.75 7.17
N PRO A 101 12.13 -13.98 7.76
CA PRO A 101 12.79 -15.28 7.71
C PRO A 101 12.17 -16.35 8.62
N ALA A 102 11.35 -15.97 9.60
CA ALA A 102 10.98 -16.84 10.73
C ALA A 102 9.61 -17.51 10.60
N LEU A 103 8.70 -17.02 9.75
CA LEU A 103 7.35 -17.59 9.58
C LEU A 103 7.09 -18.03 8.13
N PRO A 104 7.02 -19.35 7.85
CA PRO A 104 6.78 -19.88 6.50
C PRO A 104 5.36 -19.60 5.95
N VAL A 105 4.42 -19.14 6.79
CA VAL A 105 3.06 -18.78 6.39
C VAL A 105 2.68 -17.47 7.09
N GLY A 106 2.58 -16.36 6.35
CA GLY A 106 2.08 -15.06 6.85
C GLY A 106 3.11 -14.13 7.53
N GLY A 107 4.38 -14.53 7.69
CA GLY A 107 5.44 -13.76 8.34
C GLY A 107 5.61 -12.29 7.92
N PRO A 108 5.58 -11.94 6.61
CA PRO A 108 5.78 -10.56 6.16
C PRO A 108 4.66 -9.62 6.59
N LEU A 109 3.41 -10.09 6.53
CA LEU A 109 2.24 -9.28 6.84
C LEU A 109 2.11 -9.04 8.35
N VAL A 110 2.35 -10.08 9.15
CA VAL A 110 2.34 -9.94 10.61
C VAL A 110 3.47 -9.02 11.05
N GLY A 111 4.68 -9.18 10.50
CA GLY A 111 5.82 -8.31 10.80
C GLY A 111 5.59 -6.84 10.43
N LEU A 112 4.85 -6.57 9.36
CA LEU A 112 4.55 -5.20 8.93
C LEU A 112 3.58 -4.46 9.85
N PHE A 113 2.67 -5.14 10.55
CA PHE A 113 1.78 -4.47 11.52
C PHE A 113 2.32 -4.56 12.95
N PHE A 114 2.83 -5.74 13.36
CA PHE A 114 3.36 -5.94 14.71
C PHE A 114 4.71 -5.26 14.92
N GLY A 115 5.56 -5.20 13.89
CA GLY A 115 6.85 -4.51 13.97
C GLY A 115 6.68 -3.04 14.36
N PRO A 116 5.95 -2.23 13.59
CA PRO A 116 5.67 -0.84 13.93
C PRO A 116 4.93 -0.69 15.25
N PHE A 117 3.99 -1.59 15.57
CA PHE A 117 3.28 -1.55 16.84
C PHE A 117 4.23 -1.69 18.04
N ILE A 118 5.03 -2.76 18.06
CA ILE A 118 5.98 -3.04 19.14
C ILE A 118 7.05 -1.96 19.20
N GLY A 119 7.60 -1.58 18.05
CA GLY A 119 8.60 -0.52 17.94
C GLY A 119 8.08 0.82 18.46
N ALA A 120 6.84 1.18 18.15
CA ALA A 120 6.20 2.39 18.68
C ALA A 120 5.98 2.32 20.19
N VAL A 121 5.49 1.18 20.70
CA VAL A 121 5.29 0.98 22.14
C VAL A 121 6.62 1.11 22.89
N VAL A 122 7.68 0.48 22.39
CA VAL A 122 9.02 0.55 23.01
C VAL A 122 9.59 1.97 22.91
N GLY A 123 9.51 2.61 21.74
CA GLY A 123 9.97 3.99 21.56
C GLY A 123 9.25 4.98 22.47
N GLU A 124 7.93 4.83 22.61
CA GLU A 124 7.12 5.68 23.47
C GLU A 124 7.35 5.42 24.97
N LEU A 125 7.71 4.19 25.35
CA LEU A 125 8.12 3.84 26.71
C LEU A 125 9.53 4.35 27.06
N LEU A 126 10.41 4.50 26.07
CA LEU A 126 11.73 5.11 26.26
C LEU A 126 11.64 6.64 26.32
N TYR A 127 10.56 7.23 25.81
CA TYR A 127 10.34 8.67 25.90
C TYR A 127 10.23 9.12 27.36
N PRO A 128 11.11 10.03 27.82
CA PRO A 128 11.11 10.51 29.20
C PRO A 128 9.86 11.37 29.46
N ARG A 129 8.86 10.77 30.11
CA ARG A 129 7.68 11.45 30.66
C ARG A 129 7.70 11.40 32.18
N GLN A 130 7.38 12.52 32.82
CA GLN A 130 7.13 12.60 34.26
C GLN A 130 5.73 12.07 34.60
N LEU A 131 5.44 10.82 34.22
CA LEU A 131 4.16 10.16 34.48
C LEU A 131 4.39 8.80 35.15
N PRO A 132 3.42 8.30 35.94
CA PRO A 132 3.45 6.95 36.48
C PRO A 132 3.58 5.90 35.37
N LEU A 133 4.27 4.78 35.67
CA LEU A 133 4.54 3.72 34.69
C LEU A 133 3.25 3.17 34.05
N ALA A 134 2.19 3.02 34.85
CA ALA A 134 0.87 2.57 34.39
C ALA A 134 0.26 3.49 33.31
N GLU A 135 0.43 4.81 33.41
CA GLU A 135 -0.06 5.76 32.41
C GLU A 135 0.80 5.77 31.16
N ARG A 136 2.13 5.64 31.32
CA ARG A 136 3.07 5.55 30.19
C ARG A 136 2.78 4.36 29.29
N VAL A 137 2.47 3.19 29.88
CA VAL A 137 2.08 1.98 29.11
C VAL A 137 0.79 2.23 28.34
N LYS A 138 -0.23 2.84 28.95
CA LYS A 138 -1.50 3.15 28.26
C LYS A 138 -1.28 4.06 27.04
N ILE A 139 -0.48 5.11 27.20
CA ILE A 139 -0.16 6.03 26.09
C ILE A 139 0.62 5.31 24.99
N SER A 140 1.59 4.47 25.36
CA SER A 140 2.44 3.72 24.42
C SER A 140 1.63 2.72 23.60
N VAL A 141 0.71 1.98 24.23
CA VAL A 141 -0.20 1.06 23.52
C VAL A 141 -1.13 1.85 22.61
N LYS A 142 -1.70 2.98 23.08
CA LYS A 142 -2.54 3.84 22.24
C LYS A 142 -1.78 4.34 21.01
N ALA A 143 -0.53 4.76 21.17
CA ALA A 143 0.36 5.16 20.07
C ALA A 143 0.56 4.03 19.06
N GLY A 144 0.90 2.82 19.53
CA GLY A 144 1.03 1.64 18.67
C GLY A 144 -0.26 1.33 17.90
N VAL A 145 -1.41 1.32 18.57
CA VAL A 145 -2.72 1.10 17.94
C VAL A 145 -3.01 2.17 16.88
N GLY A 146 -2.71 3.44 17.17
CA GLY A 146 -2.90 4.54 16.22
C GLY A 146 -2.11 4.39 14.93
N ILE A 147 -0.87 3.93 15.03
CA ILE A 147 0.00 3.70 13.88
C ILE A 147 -0.54 2.56 13.01
N VAL A 148 -0.95 1.45 13.63
CA VAL A 148 -1.55 0.32 12.92
C VAL A 148 -2.84 0.76 12.23
N LEU A 149 -3.74 1.46 12.94
CA LEU A 149 -4.99 1.96 12.36
C LEU A 149 -4.75 2.96 11.23
N GLY A 150 -3.79 3.87 11.37
CA GLY A 150 -3.40 4.80 10.31
C GLY A 150 -2.93 4.06 9.06
N SER A 151 -2.09 3.04 9.25
CA SER A 151 -1.58 2.20 8.16
C SER A 151 -2.71 1.43 7.46
N VAL A 152 -3.65 0.85 8.22
CA VAL A 152 -4.83 0.15 7.68
C VAL A 152 -5.71 1.11 6.87
N LEU A 153 -5.96 2.31 7.37
CA LEU A 153 -6.72 3.33 6.63
C LEU A 153 -6.00 3.74 5.33
N GLY A 154 -4.68 3.86 5.36
CA GLY A 154 -3.85 4.09 4.17
C GLY A 154 -4.05 2.99 3.12
N LEU A 155 -3.97 1.72 3.54
CA LEU A 155 -4.18 0.57 2.64
C LEU A 155 -5.59 0.53 2.04
N ILE A 156 -6.62 0.86 2.82
CA ILE A 156 -8.00 0.94 2.29
C ILE A 156 -8.10 2.01 1.21
N LEU A 157 -7.55 3.21 1.46
CA LEU A 157 -7.56 4.31 0.48
C LEU A 157 -6.77 3.94 -0.79
N GLN A 158 -5.60 3.33 -0.64
CA GLN A 158 -4.81 2.85 -1.77
C GLN A 158 -5.55 1.78 -2.58
N GLY A 159 -6.23 0.85 -1.91
CA GLY A 159 -7.06 -0.17 -2.55
C GLY A 159 -8.20 0.45 -3.36
N LEU A 160 -8.89 1.45 -2.80
CA LEU A 160 -9.97 2.17 -3.51
C LEU A 160 -9.45 2.92 -4.74
N LEU A 161 -8.33 3.63 -4.62
CA LEU A 161 -7.72 4.33 -5.75
C LEU A 161 -7.23 3.37 -6.84
N SER A 162 -6.65 2.24 -6.43
CA SER A 162 -6.18 1.21 -7.36
C SER A 162 -7.33 0.51 -8.06
N LEU A 163 -8.43 0.25 -7.35
CA LEU A 163 -9.67 -0.26 -7.93
C LEU A 163 -10.25 0.74 -8.95
N PHE A 164 -10.24 2.03 -8.62
CA PHE A 164 -10.66 3.08 -9.55
C PHE A 164 -9.80 3.09 -10.82
N ALA A 165 -8.48 3.03 -10.70
CA ALA A 165 -7.58 2.94 -11.85
C ALA A 165 -7.83 1.68 -12.69
N ALA A 166 -8.09 0.54 -12.04
CA ALA A 166 -8.42 -0.71 -12.73
C ALA A 166 -9.76 -0.62 -13.50
N ILE A 167 -10.78 0.00 -12.93
CA ILE A 167 -12.06 0.24 -13.61
C ILE A 167 -11.85 1.13 -14.83
N VAL A 168 -11.09 2.22 -14.69
CA VAL A 168 -10.76 3.10 -15.81
C VAL A 168 -9.98 2.36 -16.89
N PHE A 169 -9.01 1.52 -16.52
CA PHE A 169 -8.32 0.64 -17.44
C PHE A 169 -9.32 -0.21 -18.23
N VAL A 170 -10.18 -0.98 -17.56
CA VAL A 170 -11.17 -1.84 -18.24
C VAL A 170 -12.11 -1.04 -19.15
N ILE A 171 -12.67 0.08 -18.69
CA ILE A 171 -13.61 0.90 -19.48
C ILE A 171 -12.92 1.52 -20.70
N THR A 172 -11.65 1.89 -20.59
CA THR A 172 -10.91 2.46 -21.73
C THR A 172 -10.40 1.37 -22.66
N THR A 173 -10.11 0.16 -22.18
CA THR A 173 -9.50 -0.90 -22.99
C THR A 173 -10.44 -2.03 -23.43
N TRP A 174 -11.70 -2.08 -22.98
CA TRP A 174 -12.61 -3.21 -23.28
C TRP A 174 -12.84 -3.42 -24.78
N HIS A 175 -12.92 -2.34 -25.56
CA HIS A 175 -13.07 -2.40 -27.02
C HIS A 175 -11.89 -3.13 -27.69
N LEU A 176 -10.71 -3.04 -27.09
CA LEU A 176 -9.48 -3.71 -27.53
C LEU A 176 -9.57 -5.24 -27.40
N GLY A 177 -10.22 -5.73 -26.33
CA GLY A 177 -10.41 -7.16 -26.09
C GLY A 177 -11.41 -7.83 -27.03
N MET A 178 -12.37 -7.05 -27.55
CA MET A 178 -13.40 -7.52 -28.48
C MET A 178 -12.99 -7.44 -29.96
N GLY A 179 -11.80 -6.89 -30.26
CA GLY A 179 -11.31 -6.76 -31.64
C GLY A 179 -12.10 -5.77 -32.50
N ILE A 180 -12.78 -4.81 -31.86
CA ILE A 180 -13.54 -3.77 -32.53
C ILE A 180 -12.61 -2.55 -32.62
N ASN A 181 -12.05 -2.30 -33.81
CA ASN A 181 -11.29 -1.09 -34.12
C ASN A 181 -12.24 0.09 -34.35
#